data_AF-A0A2H0X1N5-F1
#
_entry.id   AF-A0A2H0X1N5-F1
#
_cell.length_a   1.000
_cell.length_b   1.000
_cell.length_c   1.000
_cell.angle_alpha   90.00
_cell.angle_beta   90.00
_cell.angle_gamma   90.00
#
_symmetry.space_group_name_H-M   'P 1'
#
loop_
_entity.id
_entity.type
_entity.pdbx_description
1 polymer ?
#
loop_
_entity_poly.entity_id
_entity_poly.type
_entity_poly.pdbx_seq_one_letter_code
_entity_poly.pdbx_strand_id
1 'polypeptide(L)'
;MKGVYMAVLKPKYLDEAFKEICAEMLATFIQKHKDYGKGNILSIKELGIAFREAEKVERLKNLLLDQSKPPANESLDDNWMDVAVYGVIAQMYRRGWFQNLELKS
;
A
#
# COMPACT_ATOMS: atom_id res chain seq x y z
N MET A 1 -19.49 8.47 -25.30
CA MET A 1 -18.20 8.14 -25.95
C MET A 1 -17.58 6.98 -25.19
N LYS A 2 -17.16 5.93 -25.92
CA LYS A 2 -16.67 4.67 -25.37
C LYS A 2 -15.39 4.92 -24.55
N GLY A 3 -15.36 4.36 -23.34
CA GLY A 3 -14.23 4.47 -22.42
C GLY A 3 -12.95 3.98 -23.08
N VAL A 4 -11.92 4.82 -22.99
CA VAL A 4 -10.57 4.48 -23.42
C VAL A 4 -10.05 3.44 -22.43
N TYR A 5 -10.16 2.16 -22.80
CA TYR A 5 -9.28 1.15 -22.22
C TYR A 5 -7.87 1.51 -22.67
N MET A 6 -7.13 2.23 -21.82
CA MET A 6 -5.70 2.35 -21.97
C MET A 6 -5.16 0.93 -21.81
N ALA A 7 -4.75 0.32 -22.92
CA ALA A 7 -3.96 -0.90 -22.86
C ALA A 7 -2.71 -0.55 -22.04
N VAL A 8 -2.64 -1.06 -20.81
CA VAL A 8 -1.44 -0.91 -19.98
C VAL A 8 -0.35 -1.68 -20.72
N LEU A 9 0.50 -0.94 -21.43
CA LEU A 9 1.64 -1.51 -22.13
C LEU A 9 2.51 -2.18 -21.08
N LYS A 10 2.79 -3.47 -21.27
CA LYS A 10 3.68 -4.20 -20.38
C LYS A 10 5.04 -3.47 -20.35
N PRO A 11 5.57 -3.09 -19.18
CA PRO A 11 6.80 -2.32 -19.08
C PRO A 11 7.95 -3.08 -19.73
N LYS A 12 8.81 -2.34 -20.44
CA LYS A 12 10.00 -2.88 -21.12
C LYS A 12 11.26 -2.73 -20.28
N TYR A 13 11.32 -1.69 -19.45
CA TYR A 13 12.46 -1.39 -18.59
C TYR A 13 12.09 -1.44 -17.10
N LEU A 14 13.09 -1.59 -16.22
CA LEU A 14 12.87 -1.75 -14.77
C LEU A 14 12.27 -0.49 -14.12
N ASP A 15 12.69 0.69 -14.56
CA ASP A 15 12.17 1.98 -14.11
C ASP A 15 10.72 2.21 -14.54
N GLU A 16 10.34 1.75 -15.74
CA GLU A 16 8.93 1.72 -16.16
C GLU A 16 8.12 0.80 -15.25
N ALA A 17 8.59 -0.43 -15.01
CA ALA A 17 7.89 -1.37 -14.13
C ALA A 17 7.76 -0.84 -12.70
N PHE A 18 8.84 -0.25 -12.15
CA PHE A 18 8.84 0.34 -10.82
C PHE A 18 7.84 1.51 -10.73
N LYS A 19 7.77 2.33 -11.77
CA LYS A 19 6.81 3.44 -11.86
C LYS A 19 5.36 2.95 -11.88
N GLU A 20 5.05 1.91 -12.64
CA GLU A 20 3.71 1.32 -12.67
C GLU A 20 3.31 0.78 -11.29
N ILE A 21 4.20 0.04 -10.62
CA ILE A 21 3.94 -0.45 -9.25
C ILE A 21 3.75 0.71 -8.26
N CYS A 22 4.52 1.80 -8.37
CA CYS A 22 4.29 2.98 -7.53
C CYS A 22 2.93 3.64 -7.78
N ALA A 23 2.41 3.59 -9.01
CA ALA A 23 1.08 4.11 -9.34
C ALA A 23 -0.03 3.24 -8.73
N GLU A 24 0.12 1.91 -8.77
CA GLU A 24 -0.78 0.96 -8.09
C GLU A 24 -0.74 1.15 -6.57
N MET A 25 0.45 1.37 -6.01
CA MET A 25 0.65 1.67 -4.59
C MET A 25 -0.08 2.96 -4.19
N LEU A 26 0.02 4.01 -4.99
CA LEU A 26 -0.72 5.26 -4.75
C LEU A 26 -2.24 5.04 -4.81
N ALA A 27 -2.73 4.28 -5.78
CA ALA A 27 -4.15 3.95 -5.88
C ALA A 27 -4.65 3.18 -4.65
N THR A 28 -3.86 2.19 -4.19
CA THR A 28 -4.13 1.41 -2.98
C THR A 28 -4.18 2.30 -1.74
N PHE A 29 -3.20 3.20 -1.57
CA PHE A 29 -3.20 4.18 -0.49
C PHE A 29 -4.45 5.05 -0.50
N ILE A 30 -4.81 5.62 -1.66
CA ILE A 30 -6.00 6.49 -1.80
C ILE A 30 -7.27 5.75 -1.42
N GLN A 31 -7.45 4.52 -1.92
CA GLN A 31 -8.63 3.72 -1.62
C GLN A 31 -8.77 3.46 -0.11
N LYS A 32 -7.71 2.94 0.52
CA LYS A 32 -7.72 2.64 1.96
C LYS A 32 -7.85 3.91 2.81
N HIS A 33 -7.24 5.01 2.39
CA HIS A 33 -7.39 6.27 3.11
C HIS A 33 -8.82 6.81 3.07
N LYS A 34 -9.56 6.60 1.98
CA LYS A 34 -10.99 6.94 1.90
C LYS A 34 -11.84 6.05 2.82
N ASP A 35 -11.49 4.77 2.93
CA ASP A 35 -12.25 3.79 3.73
C ASP A 35 -12.01 3.94 5.24
N TYR A 36 -10.76 4.23 5.66
CA TYR A 36 -10.35 4.19 7.07
C TYR A 36 -9.87 5.53 7.63
N GLY A 37 -9.52 6.49 6.78
CA GLY A 37 -8.84 7.74 7.19
C GLY A 37 -7.46 7.51 7.81
N LYS A 38 -6.92 8.56 8.45
CA LYS A 38 -5.59 8.55 9.12
C LYS A 38 -5.65 8.48 10.66
N GLY A 39 -6.83 8.55 11.26
CA GLY A 39 -7.00 8.71 12.71
C GLY A 39 -6.33 7.61 13.55
N ASN A 40 -6.52 6.34 13.18
CA ASN A 40 -5.95 5.20 13.92
C ASN A 40 -4.41 5.18 13.90
N ILE A 41 -3.80 5.64 12.81
CA ILE A 41 -2.35 5.75 12.73
C ILE A 41 -1.87 6.93 13.58
N LEU A 42 -2.52 8.08 13.46
CA LEU A 42 -2.11 9.30 14.17
C LEU A 42 -2.26 9.21 15.70
N SER A 43 -3.21 8.42 16.21
CA SER A 43 -3.38 8.22 17.66
C SER A 43 -2.19 7.50 18.31
N ILE A 44 -1.54 6.59 17.57
CA ILE A 44 -0.36 5.81 18.02
C ILE A 44 0.93 6.36 17.39
N LYS A 45 0.83 7.37 16.52
CA LYS A 45 1.97 8.06 15.88
C LYS A 45 2.82 7.09 15.05
N GLU A 46 4.12 7.35 14.94
CA GLU A 46 5.07 6.52 14.18
C GLU A 46 5.07 5.05 14.65
N LEU A 47 4.83 4.79 15.94
CA LEU A 47 4.72 3.43 16.47
C LEU A 47 3.50 2.68 15.90
N GLY A 48 2.40 3.39 15.64
CA GLY A 48 1.24 2.82 14.96
C GLY A 48 1.56 2.32 13.56
N ILE A 49 2.43 3.03 12.85
CA ILE A 49 2.89 2.63 11.50
C ILE A 49 3.74 1.35 11.62
N ALA A 50 4.69 1.31 12.56
CA ALA A 50 5.56 0.15 12.77
C ALA A 50 4.77 -1.12 13.15
N PHE A 51 3.71 -1.00 13.96
CA PHE A 51 2.85 -2.15 14.27
C PHE A 51 2.09 -2.68 13.06
N ARG A 52 1.56 -1.79 12.21
CA ARG A 52 0.90 -2.21 10.96
C ARG A 52 1.87 -2.90 10.01
N GLU A 53 3.10 -2.38 9.89
CA GLU A 53 4.16 -3.03 9.12
C GLU A 53 4.41 -4.46 9.64
N ALA A 54 4.56 -4.62 10.96
CA ALA A 54 4.83 -5.91 11.58
C ALA A 54 3.69 -6.92 11.37
N GLU A 55 2.43 -6.48 11.47
CA GLU A 55 1.25 -7.32 11.17
C GLU A 55 1.31 -7.87 9.74
N LYS A 56 1.67 -7.02 8.76
CA LYS A 56 1.75 -7.41 7.35
C LYS A 56 2.94 -8.31 7.06
N VAL A 57 4.10 -8.04 7.65
CA VAL A 57 5.28 -8.92 7.54
C VAL A 57 5.01 -10.30 8.15
N GLU A 58 4.30 -10.37 9.28
CA GLU A 58 3.91 -11.64 9.89
C GLU A 58 2.93 -12.41 8.99
N ARG A 59 1.98 -11.71 8.34
CA ARG A 59 1.09 -12.30 7.35
C ARG A 59 1.86 -12.83 6.13
N LEU A 60 2.81 -12.07 5.60
CA LEU A 60 3.70 -12.54 4.51
C LEU A 60 4.44 -13.81 4.91
N LYS A 61 5.03 -13.85 6.11
CA LYS A 61 5.71 -15.04 6.62
C LYS A 61 4.80 -16.27 6.60
N ASN A 62 3.58 -16.13 7.10
CA ASN A 62 2.62 -17.23 7.15
C ASN A 62 2.21 -17.72 5.75
N LEU A 63 1.96 -16.80 4.81
CA LEU A 63 1.60 -17.14 3.42
C LEU A 63 2.75 -17.80 2.66
N LEU A 64 3.99 -17.40 2.93
CA LEU A 64 5.18 -17.98 2.28
C LEU A 64 5.51 -19.37 2.81
N LEU A 65 5.28 -19.62 4.11
CA LEU A 65 5.53 -20.92 4.76
C LEU A 65 4.49 -21.98 4.41
N ASP A 66 3.23 -21.59 4.21
CA ASP A 66 2.16 -22.52 3.87
C ASP A 66 1.41 -22.07 2.62
N GLN A 67 1.86 -22.57 1.47
CA GLN A 67 1.24 -22.36 0.16
C GLN A 67 0.23 -23.47 -0.20
N SER A 68 -0.04 -24.41 0.72
CA SER A 68 -0.93 -25.54 0.45
C SER A 68 -2.39 -25.14 0.31
N LYS A 69 -2.75 -23.93 0.77
CA LYS A 69 -4.09 -23.35 0.68
C LYS A 69 -4.03 -21.94 0.12
N PRO A 70 -4.88 -21.60 -0.87
CA PRO A 70 -4.99 -20.22 -1.32
C PRO A 70 -5.51 -19.34 -0.17
N PRO A 71 -5.02 -18.10 -0.02
CA PRO A 71 -5.49 -17.20 1.02
C PRO A 71 -6.97 -16.86 0.80
N ALA A 72 -7.78 -17.04 1.84
CA ALA A 72 -9.20 -16.65 1.81
C ALA A 72 -9.40 -15.13 1.77
N ASN A 73 -8.47 -14.37 2.37
CA ASN A 73 -8.42 -12.92 2.41
C ASN A 73 -6.96 -12.46 2.37
N GLU A 74 -6.72 -11.28 1.78
CA GLU A 74 -5.42 -10.61 1.65
C GLU A 74 -4.34 -11.52 1.03
N SER A 75 -4.15 -11.37 -0.28
CA SER A 75 -3.15 -12.12 -1.04
C SER A 75 -1.71 -11.75 -0.66
N LEU A 76 -0.74 -12.52 -1.17
CA LEU A 76 0.68 -12.21 -0.99
C LEU A 76 1.01 -10.83 -1.60
N ASP A 77 0.46 -10.54 -2.78
CA ASP A 77 0.65 -9.28 -3.49
C ASP A 77 0.06 -8.09 -2.73
N ASP A 78 -1.15 -8.26 -2.17
CA ASP A 78 -1.78 -7.23 -1.32
C ASP A 78 -0.91 -6.89 -0.10
N ASN A 79 -0.30 -7.92 0.51
CA ASN A 79 0.54 -7.72 1.69
C ASN A 79 1.87 -7.02 1.36
N TRP A 80 2.51 -7.37 0.23
CA TRP A 80 3.69 -6.64 -0.23
C TRP A 80 3.38 -5.18 -0.54
N MET A 81 2.22 -4.93 -1.17
CA MET A 81 1.76 -3.58 -1.46
C MET A 81 1.52 -2.80 -0.16
N ASP A 82 0.91 -3.42 0.85
CA ASP A 82 0.66 -2.79 2.15
C ASP A 82 1.94 -2.39 2.88
N VAL A 83 2.93 -3.29 2.91
CA VAL A 83 4.27 -2.99 3.46
C VAL A 83 4.88 -1.78 2.75
N ALA A 84 4.83 -1.74 1.42
CA ALA A 84 5.34 -0.60 0.66
C ALA A 84 4.59 0.71 0.99
N VAL A 85 3.26 0.67 1.07
CA VAL A 85 2.41 1.83 1.43
C VAL A 85 2.76 2.33 2.83
N TYR A 86 2.88 1.46 3.83
CA TYR A 86 3.20 1.86 5.20
C TYR A 86 4.61 2.45 5.31
N GLY A 87 5.59 1.92 4.56
CA GLY A 87 6.90 2.54 4.42
C GLY A 87 6.83 3.98 3.89
N VAL A 88 5.99 4.25 2.89
CA VAL A 88 5.75 5.61 2.37
C VAL A 88 5.00 6.48 3.38
N ILE A 89 4.01 5.93 4.10
CA ILE A 89 3.31 6.65 5.18
C ILE A 89 4.29 7.07 6.27
N ALA A 90 5.25 6.21 6.65
CA ALA A 90 6.31 6.58 7.61
C ALA A 90 7.14 7.76 7.09
N GLN A 91 7.53 7.74 5.82
CA GLN A 91 8.27 8.85 5.20
C GLN A 91 7.45 10.15 5.18
N MET A 92 6.15 10.09 4.89
CA MET A 92 5.25 11.25 4.95
C MET A 92 5.04 11.74 6.38
N TYR A 93 4.91 10.83 7.35
CA TYR A 93 4.74 11.15 8.77
C TYR A 93 5.94 11.92 9.32
N ARG A 94 7.17 11.46 9.02
CA ARG A 94 8.40 12.11 9.47
C ARG A 94 8.61 13.51 8.88
N ARG A 95 7.96 13.81 7.74
CA ARG A 95 7.96 15.13 7.09
C ARG A 95 6.77 16.01 7.52
N GLY A 96 5.88 15.51 8.38
CA GLY A 96 4.66 16.21 8.78
C GLY A 96 3.54 16.20 7.72
N TRP A 97 3.74 15.53 6.58
CA TRP A 97 2.80 15.57 5.47
C TRP A 97 1.55 14.75 5.75
N PHE A 98 1.73 13.57 6.33
CA PHE A 98 0.60 12.68 6.62
C PHE A 98 -0.38 13.31 7.61
N GLN A 99 0.14 14.08 8.56
CA GLN A 99 -0.62 14.80 9.57
C GLN A 99 -1.37 15.98 8.94
N ASN A 100 -0.68 16.77 8.11
CA ASN A 100 -1.11 18.12 7.76
C ASN A 100 -1.76 18.24 6.37
N LEU A 101 -1.64 17.22 5.51
CA LEU A 101 -2.22 17.23 4.17
C LEU A 101 -3.45 16.32 4.08
N GLU A 102 -4.32 16.64 3.13
CA GLU A 102 -5.49 15.85 2.75
C GLU A 102 -5.37 15.38 1.31
N LEU A 103 -6.12 14.33 0.96
CA LEU A 103 -6.25 13.93 -0.44
C LEU A 103 -6.88 15.05 -1.27
N LYS A 104 -6.47 15.15 -2.54
CA LYS A 104 -7.11 16.05 -3.49
C LYS A 104 -8.59 15.64 -3.65
N SER A 105 -9.49 16.61 -3.47
CA SER A 105 -10.94 16.48 -3.68
C SER A 105 -11.30 16.32 -5.15
#